data_AF-X0UWL8-F1
#
_entry.id   AF-X0UWL8-F1
#
_cell.length_a   1.000
_cell.length_b   1.000
_cell.length_c   1.000
_cell.angle_alpha   90.00
_cell.angle_beta   90.00
_cell.angle_gamma   90.00
#
_symmetry.space_group_name_H-M   'P 1'
#
loop_
_entity.id
_entity.type
_entity.pdbx_description
1 polymer ?
#
loop_
_entity_poly.entity_id
_entity_poly.type
_entity_poly.pdbx_seq_one_letter_code
_entity_poly.pdbx_strand_id
1 'polypeptide(L)'
;LKDDPEWGDRLQTTPTVVRVGALGDHGVGIVIRGYTKVGEHWGLTGELRRRIKNCFDEEGIEIPWPHTKVYFGNAPGDLQPSG
;
A
#
# COMPACT_ATOMS: atom_id res chain seq x y z
N LEU A 1 -3.36 10.49 -14.86
CA LEU A 1 -2.18 9.94 -15.54
C LEU A 1 -2.36 9.89 -17.05
N LYS A 2 -3.51 9.47 -17.59
CA LYS A 2 -3.74 9.47 -19.03
C LYS A 2 -3.76 10.87 -19.66
N ASP A 3 -4.28 11.87 -18.94
CA ASP A 3 -4.35 13.26 -19.40
C ASP A 3 -3.05 14.04 -19.12
N ASP A 4 -1.99 13.33 -18.68
CA ASP A 4 -0.71 13.95 -18.39
C ASP A 4 0.10 14.11 -19.69
N PRO A 5 0.61 15.32 -19.98
CA PRO A 5 1.31 15.58 -21.24
C PRO A 5 2.64 14.83 -21.38
N GLU A 6 3.29 14.42 -20.28
CA GLU A 6 4.57 13.71 -20.31
C GLU A 6 4.38 12.19 -20.35
N TRP A 7 3.36 11.69 -19.65
CA TRP A 7 3.16 10.26 -19.39
C TRP A 7 1.99 9.65 -20.16
N GLY A 8 0.99 10.44 -20.53
CA GLY A 8 -0.27 9.99 -21.13
C GLY A 8 -0.06 9.19 -22.41
N ASP A 9 0.77 9.70 -23.32
CA ASP A 9 1.06 9.06 -24.60
C ASP A 9 1.78 7.72 -24.50
N ARG A 10 2.35 7.40 -23.33
CA ARG A 10 3.04 6.12 -23.07
C ARG A 10 2.06 5.02 -22.65
N LEU A 11 0.84 5.39 -22.27
CA LEU A 11 -0.24 4.48 -21.90
C LEU A 11 -1.05 4.07 -23.13
N GLN A 12 -1.24 2.77 -23.32
CA GLN A 12 -2.17 2.25 -24.33
C GLN A 12 -3.60 2.16 -23.79
N THR A 13 -3.74 2.03 -22.48
CA THR A 13 -5.04 1.98 -21.79
C THR A 13 -4.98 2.81 -20.52
N THR A 14 -6.13 3.34 -20.09
CA THR A 14 -6.24 3.99 -18.79
C THR A 14 -6.01 2.94 -17.69
N PRO A 15 -5.05 3.12 -16.76
CA PRO A 15 -4.91 2.24 -15.62
C PRO A 15 -6.19 2.23 -14.79
N THR A 16 -6.67 1.04 -14.44
CA THR A 16 -7.91 0.87 -13.65
C THR A 16 -7.64 0.00 -12.44
N VAL A 17 -8.31 0.33 -11.33
CA VAL A 17 -8.33 -0.54 -10.15
C VAL A 17 -9.16 -1.77 -10.50
N VAL A 18 -8.55 -2.95 -10.42
CA VAL A 18 -9.21 -4.22 -10.75
C VAL A 18 -9.93 -4.78 -9.53
N ARG A 19 -9.22 -4.87 -8.39
CA ARG A 19 -9.73 -5.46 -7.14
C ARG A 19 -8.80 -5.21 -5.97
N VAL A 20 -9.28 -5.51 -4.77
CA VAL A 20 -8.42 -5.85 -3.63
C VAL A 20 -7.82 -7.24 -3.89
N GLY A 21 -6.49 -7.29 -3.96
CA GLY A 21 -5.73 -8.51 -4.21
C GLY A 21 -5.42 -9.31 -2.95
N ALA A 22 -5.25 -8.63 -1.81
CA ALA A 22 -4.96 -9.28 -0.53
C ALA A 22 -5.42 -8.41 0.65
N LEU A 23 -5.84 -9.08 1.73
CA LEU A 23 -5.97 -8.51 3.07
C LEU A 23 -4.89 -9.18 3.92
N GLY A 24 -3.78 -8.48 4.14
CA GLY A 24 -2.63 -9.00 4.87
C GLY A 24 -2.54 -8.45 6.29
N ASP A 25 -1.67 -9.06 7.09
CA ASP A 25 -1.45 -8.71 8.50
C ASP A 25 -1.01 -7.25 8.71
N HIS A 26 -0.42 -6.66 7.67
CA HIS A 26 0.09 -5.30 7.66
C HIS A 26 -0.43 -4.51 6.47
N GLY A 27 -1.67 -4.73 6.03
CA GLY A 27 -2.32 -3.83 5.07
C GLY A 27 -3.14 -4.50 3.97
N VAL A 28 -3.55 -3.68 2.99
CA VAL A 28 -4.42 -4.08 1.89
C VAL A 28 -3.66 -3.98 0.57
N GLY A 29 -3.55 -5.09 -0.15
CA GLY A 29 -2.99 -5.11 -1.50
C GLY A 29 -4.05 -4.71 -2.52
N ILE A 30 -3.80 -3.65 -3.31
CA ILE A 30 -4.68 -3.20 -4.39
C ILE A 30 -4.05 -3.57 -5.74
N VAL A 31 -4.84 -4.18 -6.63
CA VAL A 31 -4.40 -4.52 -7.98
C VAL A 31 -4.87 -3.45 -8.95
N ILE A 32 -3.92 -2.80 -9.61
CA ILE A 32 -4.17 -1.84 -10.70
C ILE A 32 -3.61 -2.44 -11.99
N ARG A 33 -4.39 -2.39 -13.08
CA ARG A 33 -3.97 -2.91 -14.38
C ARG A 33 -4.08 -1.85 -15.47
N GLY A 34 -3.08 -1.84 -16.34
CA GLY A 34 -3.03 -1.06 -17.57
C GLY A 34 -1.96 -1.62 -18.50
N TYR A 35 -2.02 -1.20 -19.76
CA TYR A 35 -1.07 -1.54 -20.81
C TYR A 35 -0.27 -0.30 -21.21
N THR A 36 1.02 -0.49 -21.45
CA THR A 36 1.97 0.56 -21.80
C THR A 36 2.67 0.24 -23.11
N LYS A 37 3.32 1.24 -23.71
CA LYS A 37 4.32 0.98 -24.75
C LYS A 37 5.45 0.09 -24.20
N VAL A 38 6.09 -0.68 -25.07
CA VAL A 38 7.22 -1.55 -24.72
C VAL A 38 8.34 -0.70 -24.11
N GLY A 39 8.93 -1.15 -23.01
CA GLY A 39 10.00 -0.43 -22.29
C GLY A 39 9.52 0.64 -21.31
N GLU A 40 8.31 1.18 -21.45
CA GLU A 40 7.82 2.31 -20.62
C GLU A 40 7.24 1.89 -19.26
N HIS A 41 6.98 0.59 -19.07
CA HIS A 41 6.26 0.07 -17.91
C HIS A 41 6.91 0.44 -16.56
N TRP A 42 8.24 0.43 -16.46
CA TRP A 42 8.92 0.79 -15.21
C TRP A 42 8.71 2.25 -14.82
N GLY A 43 8.90 3.18 -15.77
CA GLY A 43 8.70 4.61 -15.57
C GLY A 43 7.27 4.95 -15.19
N LEU A 44 6.30 4.41 -15.94
CA LEU A 44 4.88 4.60 -15.65
C LEU A 44 4.46 4.01 -14.32
N THR A 45 4.98 2.85 -13.94
CA THR A 45 4.66 2.24 -12.64
C THR A 45 5.23 3.06 -11.50
N GLY A 46 6.46 3.58 -11.63
CA GLY A 46 7.06 4.46 -10.64
C GLY A 46 6.27 5.75 -10.44
N GLU A 47 5.90 6.41 -11.55
CA GLU A 47 5.12 7.64 -11.52
C GLU A 47 3.70 7.43 -10.94
N LEU A 48 3.04 6.33 -11.32
CA LEU A 48 1.74 5.97 -10.76
C LEU A 48 1.83 5.76 -9.25
N ARG A 49 2.83 5.04 -8.75
CA ARG A 49 3.05 4.82 -7.31
C ARG A 49 3.33 6.13 -6.57
N ARG A 50 4.11 7.03 -7.16
CA ARG A 50 4.39 8.35 -6.58
C ARG A 50 3.10 9.16 -6.40
N ARG A 51 2.24 9.21 -7.42
CA ARG A 51 0.95 9.91 -7.33
C ARG A 51 0.02 9.29 -6.28
N ILE A 52 -0.05 7.97 -6.23
CA ILE A 52 -0.85 7.25 -5.22
C ILE A 52 -0.33 7.58 -3.81
N LYS A 53 0.98 7.53 -3.59
CA LYS A 53 1.60 7.88 -2.31
C LYS A 53 1.28 9.32 -1.90
N ASN A 54 1.44 10.28 -2.81
CA ASN A 54 1.14 11.68 -2.52
C ASN A 54 -0.34 11.88 -2.15
N CYS A 55 -1.26 11.25 -2.88
CA CYS A 55 -2.68 11.30 -2.55
C CYS A 55 -2.98 10.64 -1.19
N PHE A 56 -2.33 9.51 -0.87
CA PHE A 56 -2.47 8.90 0.44
C PHE A 56 -2.01 9.82 1.57
N ASP A 57 -0.88 10.51 1.40
CA ASP A 57 -0.43 11.49 2.39
C ASP A 57 -1.43 12.66 2.56
N GLU A 58 -1.95 13.19 1.44
CA GLU A 58 -2.92 14.29 1.43
C GLU A 58 -4.24 13.91 2.12
N GLU A 59 -4.69 12.67 1.93
CA GLU A 59 -5.90 12.12 2.54
C GLU A 59 -5.67 11.54 3.95
N GLY A 60 -4.43 11.60 4.47
CA GLY A 60 -4.07 11.06 5.78
C GLY A 60 -4.11 9.52 5.87
N ILE A 61 -3.99 8.83 4.74
CA ILE A 61 -3.92 7.37 4.65
C ILE A 61 -2.47 6.93 4.91
N GLU A 62 -2.20 6.44 6.12
CA GLU A 62 -0.88 5.94 6.48
C GLU A 62 -0.61 4.55 5.87
N ILE A 63 0.58 4.37 5.28
CA ILE A 63 1.04 3.04 4.87
C ILE A 63 1.49 2.28 6.12
N PRO A 64 0.84 1.16 6.46
CA PRO A 64 1.08 0.44 7.70
C PRO A 64 2.53 -0.05 7.82
N TRP A 65 3.17 0.30 8.92
CA TRP A 65 4.39 -0.35 9.38
C TRP A 65 4.05 -1.68 10.07
N PRO A 66 4.92 -2.71 9.96
CA PRO A 66 4.77 -3.93 10.73
C PRO A 66 4.76 -3.62 12.22
N HIS A 67 3.64 -3.91 12.89
CA HIS A 67 3.50 -3.73 14.33
C HIS A 67 2.99 -5.02 14.96
N THR A 68 3.59 -5.38 16.10
CA THR A 68 3.19 -6.55 16.87
C THR A 68 2.69 -6.09 18.23
N LYS A 69 1.42 -6.37 18.55
CA LYS A 69 0.88 -6.16 19.90
C LYS A 69 1.24 -7.36 20.77
N VAL A 70 2.11 -7.14 21.75
CA VAL A 70 2.46 -8.15 22.76
C VAL A 70 1.54 -7.98 23.97
N TYR A 71 0.81 -9.04 24.32
CA TYR A 71 0.04 -9.12 25.56
C TYR A 71 0.83 -9.94 26.57
N PHE A 72 1.24 -9.33 27.67
CA PHE A 72 1.87 -10.05 28.79
C PHE A 72 0.78 -10.59 29.71
N GLY A 73 0.57 -11.90 29.71
CA GLY A 73 -0.50 -12.58 30.45
C GLY A 73 -0.30 -12.68 31.97
N ASN A 74 0.70 -12.00 32.55
CA ASN A 74 0.94 -12.05 33.99
C ASN A 74 0.33 -10.81 34.66
N ALA A 75 -0.89 -10.98 35.17
CA ALA A 75 -1.42 -10.09 36.19
C ALA A 75 -0.55 -10.21 37.47
N PRO A 76 -0.32 -9.12 38.23
CA PRO A 76 0.38 -9.20 39.49
C PRO A 76 -0.48 -9.97 40.50
N GLY A 77 -0.04 -11.18 40.88
CA GLY A 77 -0.77 -12.05 41.81
C GLY A 77 -0.01 -13.29 42.30
N ASP A 78 0.98 -13.80 41.55
CA ASP A 78 1.68 -15.06 41.87
C ASP A 78 2.92 -14.91 42.76
N LEU A 79 2.92 -13.94 43.67
CA LEU A 79 3.86 -13.93 44.80
C LEU A 79 3.09 -14.14 46.10
N GLN A 80 2.71 -15.38 46.38
CA GLN A 80 2.41 -15.77 47.76
C GLN A 80 3.75 -15.88 48.52
N PRO A 81 3.96 -15.14 49.62
CA PRO A 81 5.10 -15.38 50.48
C PRO A 81 4.91 -16.74 51.17
N SER A 82 5.87 -17.64 50.99
CA SER A 82 5.99 -18.86 51.79
C SER A 82 6.23 -18.45 53.24
N GLY A 83 5.23 -18.69 54.09
CA GLY A 83 5.38 -18.73 55.54
C GLY A 83 6.14 -19.95 56.02
#